data_AF-A0A9X2LGF4-F1
#
_entry.id   AF-A0A9X2LGF4-F1
#
_cell.length_a   1.000
_cell.length_b   1.000
_cell.length_c   1.000
_cell.angle_alpha   90.00
_cell.angle_beta   90.00
_cell.angle_gamma   90.00
#
_symmetry.space_group_name_H-M   'P 1'
#
loop_
_entity.id
_entity.type
_entity.pdbx_description
1 polymer ?
#
loop_
_entity_poly.entity_id
_entity_poly.type
_entity_poly.pdbx_seq_one_letter_code
_entity_poly.pdbx_strand_id
1 'polypeptide(L)'
;MRYLVMVQGSQADYDAMNGRASAHSPAWSEEDLRAMFAFMGKIGEDLAASGELIDANGLAEPARTLWVSSGPDGVPVITDDPYGETTPLPAGYWVLDCATQERVTEIAARITHCPGPEGLTGHPVVIRPILDSGAEAAGGRGTG
;
A
#
# COMPACT_ATOMS: atom_id res chain seq x y z
N MET A 1 14.56 -11.24 -4.52
CA MET A 1 14.45 -10.58 -3.20
C MET A 1 13.02 -10.12 -3.05
N ARG A 2 12.40 -10.36 -1.89
CA ARG A 2 10.98 -10.07 -1.70
C ARG A 2 10.78 -8.66 -1.15
N TYR A 3 9.83 -7.94 -1.73
CA TYR A 3 9.47 -6.58 -1.34
C TYR A 3 7.96 -6.45 -1.17
N LEU A 4 7.53 -5.73 -0.16
CA LEU A 4 6.20 -5.19 -0.02
C LEU A 4 6.21 -3.75 -0.55
N VAL A 5 5.52 -3.51 -1.64
CA VAL A 5 5.33 -2.19 -2.26
C VAL A 5 3.92 -1.72 -1.96
N MET A 6 3.75 -0.55 -1.35
CA MET A 6 2.45 -0.05 -0.91
C MET A 6 2.18 1.34 -1.45
N VAL A 7 0.96 1.56 -1.92
CA VAL A 7 0.39 2.90 -2.08
C VAL A 7 -0.36 3.28 -0.80
N GLN A 8 -0.32 4.55 -0.44
CA GLN A 8 -1.02 5.05 0.74
C GLN A 8 -2.28 5.83 0.33
N GLY A 9 -3.23 5.91 1.25
CA GLY A 9 -4.44 6.71 1.14
C GLY A 9 -5.07 6.96 2.50
N SER A 10 -5.64 8.13 2.67
CA SER A 10 -6.40 8.54 3.86
C SER A 10 -7.90 8.33 3.67
N GLN A 11 -8.72 8.42 4.73
CA GLN A 11 -10.17 8.32 4.57
C GLN A 11 -10.72 9.42 3.66
N ALA A 12 -10.14 10.63 3.73
CA ALA A 12 -10.49 11.74 2.85
C ALA A 12 -10.24 11.41 1.35
N ASP A 13 -9.21 10.61 1.04
CA ASP A 13 -8.93 10.18 -0.34
C ASP A 13 -9.98 9.18 -0.84
N TYR A 14 -10.39 8.23 0.00
CA TYR A 14 -11.48 7.29 -0.33
C TYR A 14 -12.82 8.01 -0.47
N ASP A 15 -13.08 9.00 0.38
CA ASP A 15 -14.27 9.84 0.29
C ASP A 15 -14.29 10.64 -1.03
N ALA A 16 -13.14 11.18 -1.42
CA ALA A 16 -12.97 11.88 -2.70
C ALA A 16 -13.17 10.95 -3.90
N MET A 17 -12.70 9.70 -3.84
CA MET A 17 -13.00 8.67 -4.84
C MET A 17 -14.50 8.38 -4.95
N ASN A 18 -15.25 8.57 -3.88
CA ASN A 18 -16.72 8.45 -3.84
C ASN A 18 -17.44 9.78 -4.13
N GLY A 19 -16.72 10.79 -4.66
CA GLY A 19 -17.27 12.08 -5.07
C GLY A 19 -17.34 13.15 -3.96
N ARG A 20 -16.85 12.87 -2.75
CA ARG A 20 -16.79 13.85 -1.64
C ARG A 20 -15.41 14.51 -1.57
N ALA A 21 -15.24 15.63 -2.25
CA ALA A 21 -13.98 16.38 -2.23
C ALA A 21 -13.63 16.95 -0.84
N SER A 22 -12.33 17.08 -0.57
CA SER A 22 -11.75 17.84 0.53
C SER A 22 -10.76 18.89 0.02
N ALA A 23 -10.19 19.70 0.91
CA ALA A 23 -9.16 20.68 0.54
C ALA A 23 -7.89 20.06 -0.08
N HIS A 24 -7.63 18.78 0.21
CA HIS A 24 -6.41 18.07 -0.23
C HIS A 24 -6.70 16.84 -1.09
N SER A 25 -7.98 16.48 -1.26
CA SER A 25 -8.41 15.30 -2.00
C SER A 25 -9.57 15.72 -2.93
N PRO A 26 -9.29 16.11 -4.19
CA PRO A 26 -10.32 16.52 -5.13
C PRO A 26 -11.22 15.33 -5.50
N ALA A 27 -12.51 15.60 -5.72
CA ALA A 27 -13.48 14.56 -6.09
C ALA A 27 -13.10 13.90 -7.43
N TRP A 28 -13.20 12.58 -7.47
CA TRP A 28 -12.88 11.80 -8.65
C TRP A 28 -14.11 11.67 -9.55
N SER A 29 -13.89 11.75 -10.85
CA SER A 29 -14.89 11.37 -11.84
C SER A 29 -14.87 9.85 -12.08
N GLU A 30 -15.93 9.33 -12.72
CA GLU A 30 -15.94 7.93 -13.17
C GLU A 30 -14.81 7.64 -14.17
N GLU A 31 -14.42 8.64 -14.99
CA GLU A 31 -13.30 8.52 -15.91
C GLU A 31 -11.96 8.40 -15.17
N ASP A 32 -11.74 9.21 -14.13
CA ASP A 32 -10.54 9.13 -13.28
C ASP A 32 -10.41 7.76 -12.62
N LEU A 33 -11.50 7.24 -12.04
CA LEU A 33 -11.52 5.92 -11.43
C LEU A 33 -11.22 4.82 -12.46
N ARG A 34 -11.83 4.89 -13.64
CA ARG A 34 -11.58 3.93 -14.73
C ARG A 34 -10.13 3.97 -15.17
N ALA A 35 -9.55 5.15 -15.34
CA ALA A 35 -8.15 5.32 -15.72
C ALA A 35 -7.20 4.75 -14.67
N MET A 36 -7.45 5.03 -13.38
CA MET A 36 -6.68 4.48 -12.26
C MET A 36 -6.74 2.95 -12.22
N PHE A 37 -7.95 2.36 -12.29
CA PHE A 37 -8.09 0.89 -12.27
C PHE A 37 -7.43 0.22 -13.48
N ALA A 38 -7.57 0.79 -14.68
CA ALA A 38 -6.91 0.28 -15.87
C ALA A 38 -5.38 0.35 -15.74
N PHE A 39 -4.85 1.45 -15.20
CA PHE A 39 -3.42 1.64 -14.97
C PHE A 39 -2.85 0.64 -13.96
N MET A 40 -3.48 0.51 -12.78
CA MET A 40 -3.06 -0.44 -11.75
C MET A 40 -3.19 -1.89 -12.22
N GLY A 41 -4.28 -2.21 -12.94
CA GLY A 41 -4.49 -3.52 -13.57
C GLY A 41 -3.37 -3.85 -14.55
N LYS A 42 -2.99 -2.89 -15.41
CA LYS A 42 -1.89 -3.08 -16.35
C LYS A 42 -0.53 -3.32 -15.68
N ILE A 43 -0.27 -2.63 -14.56
CA ILE A 43 0.93 -2.90 -13.74
C ILE A 43 0.89 -4.34 -13.22
N GLY A 44 -0.24 -4.78 -12.66
CA GLY A 44 -0.41 -6.15 -12.18
C GLY A 44 -0.18 -7.20 -13.28
N GLU A 45 -0.77 -7.00 -14.46
CA GLU A 45 -0.57 -7.88 -15.62
C GLU A 45 0.89 -7.98 -16.05
N ASP A 46 1.59 -6.84 -16.15
CA ASP A 46 2.98 -6.81 -16.58
C ASP A 46 3.90 -7.51 -15.56
N LEU A 47 3.64 -7.31 -14.26
CA LEU A 47 4.40 -7.96 -13.17
C LEU A 47 4.10 -9.46 -13.08
N ALA A 48 2.87 -9.88 -13.37
CA ALA A 48 2.54 -11.30 -13.47
C ALA A 48 3.24 -11.94 -14.68
N ALA A 49 3.24 -11.26 -15.83
CA ALA A 49 3.89 -11.75 -17.04
C ALA A 49 5.41 -11.84 -16.91
N SER A 50 6.04 -10.95 -16.15
CA SER A 50 7.47 -11.03 -15.84
C SER A 50 7.82 -12.08 -14.77
N GLY A 51 6.82 -12.62 -14.07
CA GLY A 51 7.01 -13.53 -12.94
C GLY A 51 7.47 -12.83 -11.66
N GLU A 52 7.43 -11.51 -11.61
CA GLU A 52 7.81 -10.71 -10.44
C GLU A 52 6.69 -10.61 -9.40
N LEU A 53 5.44 -10.86 -9.79
CA LEU A 53 4.27 -10.75 -8.89
C LEU A 53 4.10 -12.01 -8.03
N ILE A 54 4.10 -11.85 -6.70
CA ILE A 54 3.71 -12.88 -5.74
C ILE A 54 2.24 -12.72 -5.34
N ASP A 55 1.83 -11.52 -4.95
CA ASP A 55 0.46 -11.18 -4.53
C ASP A 55 0.19 -9.68 -4.73
N ALA A 56 -1.07 -9.27 -4.91
CA ALA A 56 -1.45 -7.87 -4.94
C ALA A 56 -2.94 -7.67 -4.68
N ASN A 57 -3.29 -6.68 -3.86
CA ASN A 57 -4.67 -6.34 -3.56
C ASN A 57 -4.84 -4.84 -3.30
N GLY A 58 -6.00 -4.30 -3.70
CA GLY A 58 -6.52 -3.06 -3.14
C GLY A 58 -7.12 -3.32 -1.76
N LEU A 59 -7.00 -2.36 -0.85
CA LEU A 59 -7.51 -2.46 0.50
C LEU A 59 -8.79 -1.64 0.68
N ALA A 60 -9.53 -1.94 1.75
CA ALA A 60 -10.69 -1.17 2.13
C ALA A 60 -10.27 0.20 2.71
N GLU A 61 -11.24 1.12 2.78
CA GLU A 61 -11.04 2.44 3.35
C GLU A 61 -10.58 2.39 4.83
N PRO A 62 -9.77 3.36 5.29
CA PRO A 62 -9.24 3.42 6.66
C PRO A 62 -10.29 3.24 7.77
N ALA A 63 -11.49 3.79 7.60
CA ALA A 63 -12.59 3.68 8.57
C ALA A 63 -13.05 2.25 8.85
N ARG A 64 -12.70 1.27 8.01
CA ARG A 64 -12.97 -0.16 8.23
C ARG A 64 -11.81 -0.92 8.88
N THR A 65 -10.73 -0.22 9.23
CA THR A 65 -9.58 -0.83 9.93
C THR A 65 -9.94 -1.05 11.39
N LEU A 66 -9.70 -2.27 11.88
CA LEU A 66 -9.85 -2.63 13.28
C LEU A 66 -8.49 -2.70 13.95
N TRP A 67 -8.30 -1.93 15.02
CA TRP A 67 -7.07 -1.92 15.79
C TRP A 67 -7.24 -2.77 17.04
N VAL A 68 -6.40 -3.80 17.17
CA VAL A 68 -6.45 -4.71 18.32
C VAL A 68 -5.22 -4.46 19.18
N SER A 69 -5.43 -4.05 20.43
CA SER A 69 -4.39 -3.75 21.41
C SER A 69 -4.58 -4.57 22.68
N SER A 70 -3.53 -4.70 23.49
CA SER A 70 -3.63 -5.34 24.81
C SER A 70 -4.16 -4.33 25.83
N GLY A 71 -5.30 -4.64 26.44
CA GLY A 71 -5.86 -3.87 27.55
C GLY A 71 -5.13 -4.12 28.89
N PRO A 72 -5.49 -3.36 29.94
CA PRO A 72 -4.81 -3.37 31.25
C PRO A 72 -4.66 -4.74 31.91
N ASP A 73 -5.56 -5.68 31.63
CA ASP A 73 -5.57 -7.03 32.24
C ASP A 73 -5.29 -8.14 31.21
N GLY A 74 -4.68 -7.82 30.07
CA GLY A 74 -4.46 -8.75 28.96
C GLY A 74 -5.72 -9.06 28.14
N VAL A 75 -6.84 -8.39 28.45
CA VAL A 75 -8.07 -8.44 27.65
C VAL A 75 -7.87 -7.61 26.39
N PRO A 76 -8.10 -8.15 25.18
CA PRO A 76 -7.98 -7.38 23.94
C PRO A 76 -8.96 -6.20 23.91
N VAL A 77 -8.46 -5.03 23.54
CA VAL A 77 -9.28 -3.84 23.23
C VAL A 77 -9.28 -3.66 21.73
N ILE A 78 -10.48 -3.62 21.15
CA ILE A 78 -10.71 -3.34 19.73
C ILE A 78 -11.15 -1.88 19.63
N THR A 79 -10.39 -1.09 18.86
CA THR A 79 -10.67 0.32 18.63
C THR A 79 -10.87 0.54 17.13
N ASP A 80 -11.90 1.32 16.80
CA ASP A 80 -12.07 1.89 15.47
C ASP A 80 -10.98 2.95 15.21
N ASP A 81 -10.81 3.34 13.94
CA ASP A 81 -9.70 4.17 13.42
C ASP A 81 -9.17 5.24 14.41
N PRO A 82 -8.00 5.00 15.05
CA PRO A 82 -7.41 5.94 15.98
C PRO A 82 -6.64 7.07 15.28
N TYR A 83 -6.48 7.03 13.95
CA TYR A 83 -5.66 7.95 13.19
C TYR A 83 -6.46 9.07 12.52
N GLY A 84 -7.78 8.94 12.44
CA GLY A 84 -8.68 9.94 11.88
C GLY A 84 -8.55 10.10 10.37
N GLU A 85 -9.35 11.02 9.81
CA GLU A 85 -9.68 11.02 8.39
C GLU A 85 -8.50 11.32 7.43
N THR A 86 -7.46 12.00 7.91
CA THR A 86 -6.37 12.51 7.06
C THR A 86 -5.09 11.70 7.16
N THR A 87 -5.00 10.74 8.09
CA THR A 87 -3.80 9.94 8.23
C THR A 87 -3.72 8.90 7.10
N PRO A 88 -2.62 8.88 6.32
CA PRO A 88 -2.47 7.89 5.26
C PRO A 88 -2.18 6.50 5.86
N LEU A 89 -2.96 5.52 5.42
CA LEU A 89 -2.72 4.10 5.65
C LEU A 89 -2.48 3.39 4.30
N PRO A 90 -1.94 2.16 4.28
CA PRO A 90 -1.87 1.38 3.06
C PRO A 90 -3.26 1.25 2.39
N ALA A 91 -3.36 1.76 1.16
CA ALA A 91 -4.57 1.68 0.33
C ALA A 91 -4.54 0.51 -0.65
N GLY A 92 -3.36 -0.04 -0.91
CA GLY A 92 -3.14 -1.17 -1.79
C GLY A 92 -1.69 -1.59 -1.73
N TYR A 93 -1.42 -2.83 -2.13
CA TYR A 93 -0.07 -3.38 -2.09
C TYR A 93 0.21 -4.35 -3.23
N TRP A 94 1.51 -4.52 -3.49
CA TRP A 94 2.09 -5.62 -4.23
C TRP A 94 3.18 -6.29 -3.39
N VAL A 95 3.16 -7.62 -3.34
CA VAL A 95 4.29 -8.44 -2.90
C VAL A 95 5.03 -8.88 -4.15
N LEU A 96 6.29 -8.48 -4.28
CA LEU A 96 7.09 -8.68 -5.47
C LEU A 96 8.35 -9.48 -5.15
N ASP A 97 8.76 -10.36 -6.05
CA ASP A 97 10.09 -10.95 -6.09
C ASP A 97 10.91 -10.29 -7.21
N CYS A 98 11.80 -9.38 -6.82
CA CYS A 98 12.66 -8.65 -7.76
C CYS A 98 14.11 -9.12 -7.64
N ALA A 99 14.80 -9.19 -8.78
CA ALA A 99 16.22 -9.57 -8.81
C ALA A 99 17.13 -8.54 -8.14
N THR A 100 16.74 -7.25 -8.14
CA THR A 100 17.54 -6.15 -7.60
C THR A 100 16.68 -5.09 -6.89
N GLN A 101 17.31 -4.25 -6.07
CA GLN A 101 16.64 -3.10 -5.45
C GLN A 101 16.27 -2.04 -6.50
N GLU A 102 17.12 -1.85 -7.50
CA GLU A 102 16.89 -0.92 -8.61
C GLU A 102 15.59 -1.28 -9.33
N ARG A 103 15.36 -2.57 -9.57
CA ARG A 103 14.15 -3.04 -10.25
C ARG A 103 12.88 -2.69 -9.48
N VAL A 104 12.84 -2.92 -8.17
CA VAL A 104 11.65 -2.55 -7.37
C VAL A 104 11.45 -1.02 -7.31
N THR A 105 12.53 -0.24 -7.34
CA THR A 105 12.41 1.23 -7.41
C THR A 105 11.90 1.73 -8.76
N GLU A 106 12.25 1.08 -9.88
CA GLU A 106 11.67 1.37 -11.20
C GLU A 106 10.16 1.09 -11.22
N ILE A 107 9.74 -0.02 -10.63
CA ILE A 107 8.32 -0.38 -10.51
C ILE A 107 7.59 0.65 -9.65
N ALA A 108 8.16 1.05 -8.52
CA ALA A 108 7.58 2.09 -7.66
C ALA A 108 7.49 3.44 -8.36
N ALA A 109 8.52 3.85 -9.11
CA ALA A 109 8.48 5.08 -9.90
C ALA A 109 7.36 5.02 -10.95
N ARG A 110 7.18 3.88 -11.63
CA ARG A 110 6.03 3.68 -12.53
C ARG A 110 4.69 3.86 -11.81
N ILE A 111 4.53 3.31 -10.59
CA ILE A 111 3.30 3.45 -9.81
C ILE A 111 2.99 4.91 -9.47
N THR A 112 3.99 5.77 -9.24
CA THR A 112 3.77 7.21 -8.96
C THR A 112 3.14 7.99 -10.12
N HIS A 113 3.13 7.41 -11.34
CA HIS A 113 2.49 7.99 -12.51
C HIS A 113 1.02 7.57 -12.68
N CYS A 114 0.42 6.95 -11.67
CA CYS A 114 -0.99 6.62 -11.69
C CYS A 114 -1.83 7.88 -11.96
N PRO A 115 -2.73 7.86 -12.96
CA PRO A 115 -3.58 9.00 -13.25
C PRO A 115 -4.55 9.26 -12.11
N GLY A 116 -4.96 10.52 -11.98
CA GLY A 116 -5.96 10.97 -11.02
C GLY A 116 -6.41 12.40 -11.36
N PRO A 117 -7.41 12.93 -10.63
CA PRO A 117 -7.96 14.27 -10.86
C PRO A 117 -6.90 15.38 -10.74
N GLU A 118 -7.15 16.49 -11.42
CA GLU A 118 -6.30 17.69 -11.32
C GLU A 118 -6.23 18.19 -9.87
N GLY A 119 -5.02 18.51 -9.42
CA GLY A 119 -4.78 18.97 -8.04
C GLY A 119 -4.63 17.86 -7.01
N LEU A 120 -4.67 16.58 -7.41
CA LEU A 120 -4.38 15.46 -6.52
C LEU A 120 -2.91 15.53 -6.04
N THR A 121 -2.72 15.63 -4.74
CA THR A 121 -1.40 15.47 -4.11
C THR A 121 -1.19 13.99 -3.78
N GLY A 122 -0.39 13.30 -4.59
CA GLY A 122 -0.12 11.87 -4.39
C GLY A 122 0.71 11.59 -3.14
N HIS A 123 0.46 10.44 -2.52
CA HIS A 123 1.30 9.89 -1.44
C HIS A 123 2.53 9.18 -2.01
N PRO A 124 3.64 9.09 -1.27
CA PRO A 124 4.79 8.31 -1.72
C PRO A 124 4.45 6.81 -1.82
N VAL A 125 5.02 6.14 -2.81
CA VAL A 125 5.04 4.69 -2.88
C VAL A 125 6.08 4.18 -1.89
N VAL A 126 5.66 3.33 -0.95
CA VAL A 126 6.52 2.81 0.11
C VAL A 126 7.03 1.43 -0.30
N ILE A 127 8.36 1.25 -0.36
CA ILE A 127 9.01 -0.04 -0.59
C ILE A 127 9.56 -0.54 0.74
N ARG A 128 9.19 -1.76 1.14
CA ARG A 128 9.71 -2.41 2.34
C ARG A 128 10.22 -3.82 2.01
N PRO A 129 11.51 -4.12 2.24
CA PRO A 129 12.01 -5.48 2.09
C PRO A 129 11.28 -6.45 3.02
N ILE A 130 10.92 -7.62 2.51
CA ILE A 130 10.40 -8.73 3.30
C ILE A 130 11.57 -9.67 3.56
N LEU A 131 11.92 -9.84 4.84
CA LEU A 131 12.98 -10.75 5.24
C LEU A 131 12.48 -12.20 5.16
N ASP A 132 13.27 -13.08 4.55
CA ASP A 132 13.04 -14.52 4.63
C ASP A 132 13.31 -14.98 6.06
N SER A 133 12.33 -15.64 6.69
CA SER A 133 12.35 -16.06 8.09
C SER A 133 13.33 -17.21 8.40
N GLY A 134 14.41 -17.36 7.64
CA GLY A 134 15.30 -18.52 7.70
C GLY A 134 16.82 -18.25 7.69
N ALA A 135 17.29 -17.01 7.55
CA ALA A 135 18.74 -16.76 7.39
C ALA A 135 19.45 -16.19 8.63
N GLU A 136 18.78 -15.45 9.53
CA GLU A 136 19.47 -14.77 10.65
C GLU A 136 19.49 -15.55 11.97
N ALA A 137 18.65 -16.57 12.15
CA ALA A 137 18.61 -17.33 13.42
C ALA A 137 19.76 -18.34 13.59
N ALA A 138 20.58 -18.59 12.56
CA ALA A 138 21.64 -19.60 12.57
C ALA A 138 23.06 -19.06 12.80
N GLY A 139 23.27 -17.74 12.82
CA GLY A 139 24.61 -17.14 12.94
C GLY A 139 25.09 -16.88 14.38
N GLY A 140 24.25 -17.11 15.38
CA GLY A 140 24.45 -16.62 16.75
C GLY A 140 24.81 -17.66 17.81
N ARG A 141 25.54 -18.74 17.48
CA ARG A 141 26.22 -19.59 18.49
C ARG A 141 27.58 -20.08 17.97
N GLY A 142 28.53 -19.17 17.90
CA GLY A 142 29.96 -19.46 17.85
C GLY A 142 30.56 -19.32 19.25
N THR A 143 31.18 -20.39 19.71
CA THR A 143 31.87 -20.62 20.99
C THR A 143 33.02 -19.65 21.28
N GLY A 144 33.21 -19.33 22.56
CA GLY A 144 34.40 -18.71 23.14
C GLY A 144 34.26 -18.54 24.64
#